data_AF-A0A7S0JCU6-F1
#
_entry.id   AF-A0A7S0JCU6-F1
#
_cell.length_a   1.000
_cell.length_b   1.000
_cell.length_c   1.000
_cell.angle_alpha   90.00
_cell.angle_beta   90.00
_cell.angle_gamma   90.00
#
_symmetry.space_group_name_H-M   'P 1'
#
loop_
_entity.id
_entity.type
_entity.pdbx_description
1 polymer ?
#
loop_
_entity_poly.entity_id
_entity_poly.type
_entity_poly.pdbx_seq_one_letter_code
_entity_poly.pdbx_strand_id
1 'polypeptide(L)'
;LAMAAALIVLLLGLCSPVSGFGISTCCSLARMHEPQDMTLGIHARSPRSSAHHEGCSSARMCAPEKGLVPAAVSGEKNVLAELPLPSVFALAYAAITVLTARDLSNNAAVKAWIDSGAPLSAVPWFSLSGGSVLISYFSLQLVKMTGLTKRDFYEELEGLEVDSLSSQAGRWALAGVVPTHSEDGKYEVASFGGGCFWGTELHFQRLPGVVATCVGYTQGRVEKPSYAQVSSGTTGHTEGIQLLYDPSVVTYGALCDKLLSTVDSTRQNLVGNDLGTQYRHGLYPHTAAQHEAALAAIKREQARVARFRRRVVTEVRPATVFWPAEVHHQRKLQKGGQSAAKDAKASVRCYG
;
A
#
# COMPACT_ATOMS: atom_id res chain seq x y z
N LEU A 1 -0.72 -17.36 -20.17
CA LEU A 1 -1.85 -17.70 -21.08
C LEU A 1 -1.98 -19.19 -21.38
N ALA A 2 -0.91 -19.92 -21.72
CA ALA A 2 -1.00 -21.35 -22.04
C ALA A 2 -1.53 -22.26 -20.89
N MET A 3 -1.14 -21.98 -19.63
CA MET A 3 -1.69 -22.72 -18.47
C MET A 3 -3.16 -22.44 -18.19
N ALA A 4 -3.63 -21.22 -18.49
CA ALA A 4 -5.04 -20.85 -18.31
C ALA A 4 -5.93 -21.56 -19.36
N ALA A 5 -5.44 -21.70 -20.59
CA ALA A 5 -6.12 -22.46 -21.64
C ALA A 5 -6.20 -23.96 -21.30
N ALA A 6 -5.15 -24.55 -20.72
CA ALA A 6 -5.14 -25.96 -20.33
C ALA A 6 -6.14 -26.28 -19.20
N LEU A 7 -6.34 -25.35 -18.26
CA LEU A 7 -7.29 -25.53 -17.15
C LEU A 7 -8.76 -25.42 -17.60
N ILE A 8 -9.04 -24.56 -18.59
CA ILE A 8 -10.37 -24.41 -19.20
C ILE A 8 -10.78 -25.67 -19.96
N VAL A 9 -9.84 -26.30 -20.67
CA VAL A 9 -10.08 -27.57 -21.39
C VAL A 9 -10.35 -28.72 -20.40
N LEU A 10 -9.64 -28.76 -19.26
CA LEU A 10 -9.83 -29.79 -18.24
C LEU A 10 -11.21 -29.72 -17.56
N LEU A 11 -11.71 -28.50 -17.34
CA LEU A 11 -13.03 -28.26 -16.72
C LEU A 11 -14.19 -28.53 -17.69
N LEU A 12 -13.98 -28.37 -19.00
CA LEU A 12 -14.98 -28.69 -20.03
C LEU A 12 -15.09 -30.20 -20.32
N GLY A 13 -14.03 -30.98 -20.08
CA GLY A 13 -14.01 -32.43 -20.32
C GLY A 13 -14.67 -33.31 -19.26
N LEU A 14 -14.95 -32.78 -18.05
CA LEU A 14 -15.51 -33.53 -16.92
C LEU A 14 -17.04 -33.55 -16.85
N CYS A 15 -17.74 -32.99 -17.85
CA CYS A 15 -19.20 -33.00 -17.91
C CYS A 15 -19.69 -33.43 -19.30
N SER A 16 -19.99 -34.71 -19.45
CA SER A 16 -20.95 -35.21 -20.45
C SER A 16 -21.82 -36.31 -19.82
N PRO A 17 -23.14 -36.30 -20.06
CA PRO A 17 -24.06 -37.24 -19.43
C PRO A 17 -24.12 -38.58 -20.18
N VAL A 18 -24.37 -39.64 -19.42
CA VAL A 18 -24.69 -40.98 -19.87
C VAL A 18 -26.10 -41.01 -20.49
N SER A 19 -26.24 -41.51 -21.72
CA SER A 19 -27.38 -42.31 -22.22
C SER A 19 -27.08 -42.81 -23.64
N GLY A 20 -27.26 -44.11 -23.86
CA GLY A 20 -26.82 -44.81 -25.05
C GLY A 20 -27.85 -44.90 -26.17
N PHE A 21 -27.35 -45.22 -27.38
CA PHE A 21 -27.98 -46.07 -28.39
C PHE A 21 -26.84 -46.59 -29.29
N GLY A 22 -26.81 -47.90 -29.52
CA GLY A 22 -25.73 -48.58 -30.24
C GLY A 22 -25.86 -48.51 -31.76
N ILE A 23 -24.76 -48.84 -32.44
CA ILE A 23 -24.61 -49.82 -33.55
C ILE A 23 -23.12 -49.84 -33.97
N SER A 24 -22.56 -51.06 -33.96
CA SER A 24 -21.54 -51.65 -34.88
C SER A 24 -20.64 -50.68 -35.67
N THR A 25 -19.31 -50.82 -35.76
CA THR A 25 -18.58 -52.00 -36.30
C THR A 25 -17.05 -51.75 -36.22
N CYS A 26 -16.28 -52.83 -36.00
CA CYS A 26 -14.91 -53.13 -36.47
C CYS A 26 -13.71 -52.23 -36.06
N CYS A 27 -12.79 -52.76 -35.23
CA CYS A 27 -11.52 -53.42 -35.62
C CYS A 27 -10.33 -52.43 -35.58
N SER A 28 -9.16 -52.67 -34.99
CA SER A 28 -8.47 -53.94 -34.70
C SER A 28 -7.22 -53.69 -33.84
N LEU A 29 -6.84 -54.75 -33.08
CA LEU A 29 -5.47 -55.17 -32.71
C LEU A 29 -4.69 -54.23 -31.74
N ALA A 30 -4.17 -54.69 -30.60
CA ALA A 30 -3.40 -55.90 -30.41
C ALA A 30 -3.74 -56.64 -29.10
N ARG A 31 -3.67 -57.96 -29.22
CA ARG A 31 -3.97 -59.00 -28.25
C ARG A 31 -2.65 -59.60 -27.76
N MET A 32 -2.76 -60.44 -26.73
CA MET A 32 -1.84 -61.51 -26.28
C MET A 32 -0.98 -61.10 -25.07
N HIS A 33 -0.93 -61.85 -23.96
CA HIS A 33 -1.38 -63.22 -23.71
C HIS A 33 -1.53 -63.43 -22.19
N GLU A 34 -2.67 -64.01 -21.78
CA GLU A 34 -2.85 -64.75 -20.53
C GLU A 34 -2.23 -66.16 -20.68
N PRO A 35 -1.94 -66.90 -19.60
CA PRO A 35 -2.94 -67.90 -19.21
C PRO A 35 -3.07 -68.23 -17.70
N GLN A 36 -4.33 -68.50 -17.32
CA GLN A 36 -4.85 -69.65 -16.55
C GLN A 36 -4.62 -69.82 -15.03
N ASP A 37 -5.72 -69.58 -14.30
CA ASP A 37 -6.52 -70.54 -13.51
C ASP A 37 -5.92 -71.38 -12.37
N MET A 38 -6.43 -71.05 -11.17
CA MET A 38 -7.20 -71.88 -10.22
C MET A 38 -6.63 -73.18 -9.60
N THR A 39 -7.02 -73.33 -8.30
CA THR A 39 -7.13 -74.52 -7.43
C THR A 39 -5.84 -75.06 -6.80
N LEU A 40 -5.77 -75.59 -5.56
CA LEU A 40 -6.76 -76.23 -4.67
C LEU A 40 -6.17 -76.43 -3.23
N GLY A 41 -7.04 -76.51 -2.19
CA GLY A 41 -6.85 -77.33 -0.96
C GLY A 41 -6.23 -76.63 0.27
N ILE A 42 -6.94 -76.27 1.35
CA ILE A 42 -7.66 -77.08 2.36
C ILE A 42 -6.74 -78.06 3.12
N HIS A 43 -6.36 -77.80 4.39
CA HIS A 43 -7.06 -78.30 5.60
C HIS A 43 -6.33 -77.96 6.91
N ALA A 44 -7.16 -77.79 7.94
CA ALA A 44 -6.84 -77.50 9.34
C ALA A 44 -6.19 -78.68 10.08
N ARG A 45 -5.54 -78.37 11.22
CA ARG A 45 -5.72 -79.08 12.51
C ARG A 45 -5.07 -78.31 13.67
N SER A 46 -5.88 -78.05 14.69
CA SER A 46 -5.45 -77.94 16.09
C SER A 46 -5.37 -79.36 16.70
N PRO A 47 -5.25 -79.59 18.02
CA PRO A 47 -4.84 -78.72 19.14
C PRO A 47 -3.82 -79.40 20.09
N ARG A 48 -3.31 -78.69 21.10
CA ARG A 48 -3.40 -79.13 22.52
C ARG A 48 -2.84 -78.11 23.51
N SER A 49 -3.56 -78.03 24.61
CA SER A 49 -3.42 -77.25 25.84
C SER A 49 -2.37 -77.80 26.81
N SER A 50 -1.85 -76.94 27.71
CA SER A 50 -2.03 -77.08 29.17
C SER A 50 -1.20 -76.06 29.99
N ALA A 51 -1.87 -75.45 30.99
CA ALA A 51 -1.39 -75.11 32.36
C ALA A 51 -0.29 -74.03 32.54
N HIS A 52 -0.19 -73.22 33.61
CA HIS A 52 -1.02 -72.80 34.75
C HIS A 52 -0.24 -71.67 35.50
N HIS A 53 -0.95 -70.85 36.28
CA HIS A 53 -0.56 -70.09 37.50
C HIS A 53 0.36 -68.85 37.47
N GLU A 54 -0.26 -67.75 37.94
CA GLU A 54 0.15 -66.76 38.97
C GLU A 54 1.32 -65.78 38.76
N GLY A 55 0.99 -64.49 38.91
CA GLY A 55 1.93 -63.39 39.08
C GLY A 55 1.22 -62.03 39.23
N CYS A 56 1.03 -61.59 40.48
CA CYS A 56 0.49 -60.29 40.89
C CYS A 56 1.47 -59.13 40.61
N SER A 57 1.01 -57.96 40.15
CA SER A 57 1.50 -56.62 40.56
C SER A 57 0.97 -55.44 39.70
N SER A 58 0.44 -54.44 40.40
CA SER A 58 0.25 -53.02 40.03
C SER A 58 -0.96 -52.61 39.16
N ALA A 59 -1.97 -52.06 39.82
CA ALA A 59 -3.09 -51.34 39.24
C ALA A 59 -2.64 -50.00 38.66
N ARG A 60 -2.91 -49.76 37.36
CA ARG A 60 -2.90 -48.44 36.72
C ARG A 60 -4.29 -47.82 36.80
N MET A 61 -4.34 -46.55 37.15
CA MET A 61 -5.54 -45.71 37.09
C MET A 61 -6.09 -45.67 35.65
N CYS A 62 -7.39 -45.93 35.52
CA CYS A 62 -8.16 -45.73 34.29
C CYS A 62 -8.24 -44.24 33.93
N ALA A 63 -7.95 -43.92 32.66
CA ALA A 63 -8.27 -42.64 32.03
C ALA A 63 -9.60 -42.75 31.26
N PRO A 64 -10.41 -41.68 31.16
CA PRO A 64 -11.73 -41.73 30.53
C PRO A 64 -11.67 -41.72 29.00
N GLU A 65 -12.75 -42.20 28.40
CA GLU A 65 -12.97 -42.44 26.97
C GLU A 65 -12.68 -41.23 26.07
N LYS A 66 -12.09 -41.54 24.90
CA LYS A 66 -11.87 -40.60 23.80
C LYS A 66 -13.21 -40.22 23.16
N GLY A 67 -13.61 -38.95 23.33
CA GLY A 67 -14.64 -38.35 22.51
C GLY A 67 -14.22 -38.30 21.03
N LEU A 68 -15.14 -38.69 20.14
CA LEU A 68 -15.02 -38.49 18.70
C LEU A 68 -14.91 -37.00 18.37
N VAL A 69 -13.73 -36.56 17.93
CA VAL A 69 -13.57 -35.36 17.11
C VAL A 69 -13.31 -35.87 15.68
N PRO A 70 -14.10 -35.48 14.67
CA PRO A 70 -13.84 -35.89 13.30
C PRO A 70 -12.44 -35.46 12.88
N ALA A 71 -11.68 -36.42 12.36
CA ALA A 71 -10.34 -36.22 11.85
C ALA A 71 -10.31 -35.07 10.84
N ALA A 72 -9.61 -33.99 11.19
CA ALA A 72 -9.04 -33.10 10.18
C ALA A 72 -8.23 -33.98 9.23
N VAL A 73 -8.62 -33.99 7.95
CA VAL A 73 -7.88 -34.67 6.88
C VAL A 73 -6.51 -34.01 6.81
N SER A 74 -5.53 -34.70 7.40
CA SER A 74 -4.12 -34.38 7.27
C SER A 74 -3.70 -34.59 5.82
N GLY A 75 -3.34 -33.52 5.11
CA GLY A 75 -2.59 -33.65 3.85
C GLY A 75 -2.99 -32.72 2.72
N GLU A 76 -4.11 -32.00 2.79
CA GLU A 76 -4.41 -31.01 1.76
C GLU A 76 -3.79 -29.66 2.13
N LYS A 77 -2.68 -29.32 1.47
CA LYS A 77 -2.22 -27.94 1.42
C LYS A 77 -3.36 -27.08 0.89
N ASN A 78 -3.76 -26.07 1.65
CA ASN A 78 -4.71 -25.08 1.16
C ASN A 78 -4.03 -24.26 0.06
N VAL A 79 -4.14 -24.73 -1.18
CA VAL A 79 -3.48 -24.16 -2.38
C VAL A 79 -3.85 -22.67 -2.57
N LEU A 80 -5.01 -22.26 -2.05
CA LEU A 80 -5.47 -20.87 -2.08
C LEU A 80 -4.64 -19.93 -1.17
N ALA A 81 -3.92 -20.46 -0.17
CA ALA A 81 -3.10 -19.67 0.75
C ALA A 81 -1.67 -19.38 0.21
N GLU A 82 -1.20 -20.13 -0.80
CA GLU A 82 0.14 -19.97 -1.40
C GLU A 82 0.14 -19.14 -2.70
N LEU A 83 -1.04 -18.74 -3.19
CA LEU A 83 -1.22 -17.98 -4.42
C LEU A 83 -0.98 -16.47 -4.16
N PRO A 84 -0.05 -15.79 -4.87
CA PRO A 84 0.19 -14.36 -4.66
C PRO A 84 -1.11 -13.59 -4.87
N LEU A 85 -1.45 -12.62 -4.02
CA LEU A 85 -2.74 -11.88 -4.03
C LEU A 85 -3.31 -11.53 -5.43
N PRO A 86 -2.53 -11.10 -6.44
CA PRO A 86 -3.03 -10.87 -7.81
C PRO A 86 -3.67 -12.11 -8.48
N SER A 87 -3.24 -13.31 -8.11
CA SER A 87 -3.73 -14.58 -8.67
C SER A 87 -5.06 -15.04 -8.06
N VAL A 88 -5.36 -14.69 -6.80
CA VAL A 88 -6.69 -14.95 -6.20
C VAL A 88 -7.76 -14.10 -6.88
N PHE A 89 -7.47 -12.83 -7.16
CA PHE A 89 -8.37 -11.97 -7.93
C PHE A 89 -8.53 -12.44 -9.38
N ALA A 90 -7.47 -12.94 -10.02
CA ALA A 90 -7.57 -13.51 -11.36
C ALA A 90 -8.44 -14.78 -11.40
N LEU A 91 -8.32 -15.65 -10.38
CA LEU A 91 -9.16 -16.85 -10.25
C LEU A 91 -10.62 -16.48 -9.94
N ALA A 92 -10.85 -15.52 -9.05
CA ALA A 92 -12.19 -15.01 -8.76
C ALA A 92 -12.82 -14.37 -10.01
N TYR A 93 -12.06 -13.57 -10.76
CA TYR A 93 -12.53 -12.94 -11.99
C TYR A 93 -12.86 -13.98 -13.08
N ALA A 94 -12.01 -15.00 -13.24
CA ALA A 94 -12.27 -16.11 -14.17
C ALA A 94 -13.54 -16.89 -13.76
N ALA A 95 -13.68 -17.22 -12.47
CA ALA A 95 -14.86 -17.91 -11.96
C ALA A 95 -16.15 -17.09 -12.17
N ILE A 96 -16.12 -15.80 -11.85
CA ILE A 96 -17.26 -14.89 -12.05
C ILE A 96 -17.58 -14.74 -13.54
N THR A 97 -16.57 -14.66 -14.41
CA THR A 97 -16.77 -14.59 -15.86
C THR A 97 -17.45 -15.85 -16.39
N VAL A 98 -17.03 -17.03 -15.93
CA VAL A 98 -17.62 -18.32 -16.32
C VAL A 98 -19.06 -18.45 -15.81
N LEU A 99 -19.31 -18.11 -14.54
CA LEU A 99 -20.66 -18.13 -13.97
C LEU A 99 -21.59 -17.14 -14.69
N THR A 100 -21.09 -15.96 -15.00
CA THR A 100 -21.87 -14.94 -15.73
C THR A 100 -22.12 -15.38 -17.17
N ALA A 101 -21.13 -15.93 -17.87
CA ALA A 101 -21.31 -16.48 -19.22
C ALA A 101 -22.35 -17.61 -19.24
N ARG A 102 -22.36 -18.47 -18.22
CA ARG A 102 -23.36 -19.54 -18.04
C ARG A 102 -24.76 -18.96 -17.78
N ASP A 103 -24.86 -17.93 -16.95
CA ASP A 103 -26.14 -17.27 -16.68
C ASP A 103 -26.68 -16.53 -17.92
N LEU A 104 -25.80 -15.86 -18.68
CA LEU A 104 -26.12 -15.21 -19.96
C LEU A 104 -26.52 -16.23 -21.03
N SER A 105 -25.84 -17.37 -21.15
CA SER A 105 -26.17 -18.40 -22.16
C SER A 105 -27.52 -19.07 -21.91
N ASN A 106 -27.96 -19.10 -20.64
CA ASN A 106 -29.26 -19.63 -20.25
C ASN A 106 -30.37 -18.57 -20.28
N ASN A 107 -30.04 -17.31 -20.57
CA ASN A 107 -31.00 -16.23 -20.63
C ASN A 107 -31.66 -16.14 -22.02
N ALA A 108 -32.94 -16.51 -22.08
CA ALA A 108 -33.69 -16.56 -23.34
C ALA A 108 -33.74 -15.21 -24.09
N ALA A 109 -33.80 -14.07 -23.37
CA ALA A 109 -33.84 -12.75 -23.99
C ALA A 109 -32.48 -12.36 -24.60
N VAL A 110 -31.38 -12.68 -23.90
CA VAL A 110 -30.02 -12.46 -24.42
C VAL A 110 -29.76 -13.36 -25.61
N LYS A 111 -30.14 -14.63 -25.54
CA LYS A 111 -29.99 -15.58 -26.64
C LYS A 111 -30.77 -15.13 -27.88
N ALA A 112 -32.02 -14.73 -27.71
CA ALA A 112 -32.84 -14.19 -28.80
C ALA A 112 -32.22 -12.93 -29.43
N TRP A 113 -31.62 -12.04 -28.61
CA TRP A 113 -30.91 -10.87 -29.12
C TRP A 113 -29.65 -11.26 -29.93
N ILE A 114 -28.83 -12.18 -29.44
CA ILE A 114 -27.65 -12.69 -30.17
C ILE A 114 -28.07 -13.31 -31.50
N ASP A 115 -29.07 -14.18 -31.47
CA ASP A 115 -29.58 -14.90 -32.66
C ASP A 115 -30.20 -13.93 -33.68
N SER A 116 -30.69 -12.76 -33.24
CA SER A 116 -31.24 -11.71 -34.11
C SER A 116 -30.18 -10.87 -34.83
N GLY A 117 -28.93 -10.89 -34.39
CA GLY A 117 -27.86 -10.02 -34.91
C GLY A 117 -28.08 -8.53 -34.67
N ALA A 118 -28.97 -8.17 -33.74
CA ALA A 118 -29.31 -6.78 -33.43
C ALA A 118 -28.11 -6.00 -32.86
N PRO A 119 -28.06 -4.67 -33.09
CA PRO A 119 -26.96 -3.85 -32.60
C PRO A 119 -26.89 -3.82 -31.06
N LEU A 120 -25.72 -3.47 -30.52
CA LEU A 120 -25.47 -3.33 -29.07
C LEU A 120 -26.45 -2.38 -28.35
N SER A 121 -27.03 -1.41 -29.06
CA SER A 121 -28.06 -0.52 -28.51
C SER A 121 -29.36 -1.23 -28.14
N ALA A 122 -29.62 -2.41 -28.72
CA ALA A 122 -30.83 -3.21 -28.49
C ALA A 122 -30.63 -4.32 -27.43
N VAL A 123 -29.50 -4.32 -26.72
CA VAL A 123 -29.23 -5.31 -25.65
C VAL A 123 -30.30 -5.24 -24.57
N PRO A 124 -30.87 -6.38 -24.11
CA PRO A 124 -31.89 -6.40 -23.07
C PRO A 124 -31.24 -6.20 -21.68
N TRP A 125 -30.83 -4.96 -21.39
CA TRP A 125 -30.07 -4.59 -20.18
C TRP A 125 -30.76 -5.01 -18.87
N PHE A 126 -32.10 -5.00 -18.83
CA PHE A 126 -32.90 -5.40 -17.67
C PHE A 126 -32.94 -6.92 -17.44
N SER A 127 -32.47 -7.72 -18.40
CA SER A 127 -32.41 -9.18 -18.30
C SER A 127 -31.06 -9.69 -17.78
N LEU A 128 -30.06 -8.82 -17.63
CA LEU A 128 -28.77 -9.20 -17.06
C LEU A 128 -28.91 -9.32 -15.53
N SER A 129 -28.94 -10.56 -15.01
CA SER A 129 -29.01 -10.83 -13.57
C SER A 129 -27.69 -10.48 -12.85
N GLY A 130 -27.68 -10.59 -11.52
CA GLY A 130 -26.64 -10.11 -10.59
C GLY A 130 -25.18 -10.47 -10.89
N GLY A 131 -24.90 -11.42 -11.78
CA GLY A 131 -23.54 -11.69 -12.29
C GLY A 131 -22.92 -10.47 -13.02
N SER A 132 -23.73 -9.70 -13.75
CA SER A 132 -23.28 -8.45 -14.38
C SER A 132 -22.92 -7.37 -13.36
N VAL A 133 -23.69 -7.24 -12.28
CA VAL A 133 -23.38 -6.35 -11.14
C VAL A 133 -22.08 -6.79 -10.44
N LEU A 134 -21.86 -8.09 -10.26
CA LEU A 134 -20.64 -8.62 -9.69
C LEU A 134 -19.44 -8.38 -10.61
N ILE A 135 -19.54 -8.60 -11.92
CA ILE A 135 -18.47 -8.26 -12.86
C ILE A 135 -18.15 -6.77 -12.79
N SER A 136 -19.15 -5.89 -12.82
CA SER A 136 -18.93 -4.44 -12.70
C SER A 136 -18.28 -4.07 -11.36
N TYR A 137 -18.72 -4.68 -10.26
CA TYR A 137 -18.13 -4.47 -8.93
C TYR A 137 -16.67 -4.93 -8.89
N PHE A 138 -16.37 -6.16 -9.32
CA PHE A 138 -15.01 -6.68 -9.31
C PHE A 138 -14.10 -6.01 -10.34
N SER A 139 -14.63 -5.59 -11.48
CA SER A 139 -13.90 -4.75 -12.45
C SER A 139 -13.55 -3.40 -11.82
N LEU A 140 -14.48 -2.78 -11.09
CA LEU A 140 -14.22 -1.55 -10.34
C LEU A 140 -13.17 -1.77 -9.22
N GLN A 141 -13.22 -2.89 -8.51
CA GLN A 141 -12.20 -3.23 -7.51
C GLN A 141 -10.83 -3.48 -8.16
N LEU A 142 -10.79 -4.17 -9.30
CA LEU A 142 -9.56 -4.41 -10.04
C LEU A 142 -8.97 -3.09 -10.55
N VAL A 143 -9.79 -2.20 -11.10
CA VAL A 143 -9.39 -0.86 -11.53
C VAL A 143 -8.86 0.00 -10.37
N LYS A 144 -9.49 -0.08 -9.18
CA LYS A 144 -8.98 0.56 -7.96
C LYS A 144 -7.65 -0.03 -7.51
N MET A 145 -7.47 -1.34 -7.63
CA MET A 145 -6.24 -2.05 -7.26
C MET A 145 -5.09 -1.84 -8.25
N THR A 146 -5.38 -1.78 -9.55
CA THR A 146 -4.37 -1.52 -10.60
C THR A 146 -3.90 -0.07 -10.59
N GLY A 147 -4.59 0.81 -9.86
CA GLY A 147 -4.28 2.23 -9.79
C GLY A 147 -4.68 3.01 -11.04
N LEU A 148 -5.40 2.39 -11.99
CA LEU A 148 -5.88 3.07 -13.20
C LEU A 148 -6.89 4.19 -12.90
N THR A 149 -7.53 4.17 -11.72
CA THR A 149 -8.36 5.28 -11.21
C THR A 149 -7.69 6.08 -10.09
N LYS A 150 -6.42 5.82 -9.74
CA LYS A 150 -5.71 6.75 -8.86
C LYS A 150 -5.45 8.01 -9.67
N ARG A 151 -6.38 8.96 -9.58
CA ARG A 151 -6.09 10.34 -9.96
C ARG A 151 -4.84 10.75 -9.20
N ASP A 152 -3.88 11.25 -9.95
CA ASP A 152 -2.67 11.79 -9.36
C ASP A 152 -3.08 13.00 -8.52
N PHE A 153 -2.70 13.04 -7.24
CA PHE A 153 -3.05 14.15 -6.34
C PHE A 153 -2.70 15.50 -6.98
N TYR A 154 -1.64 15.53 -7.78
CA TYR A 154 -1.15 16.72 -8.46
C TYR A 154 -1.89 17.09 -9.76
N GLU A 155 -2.78 16.24 -10.31
CA GLU A 155 -3.56 16.57 -11.52
C GLU A 155 -4.59 17.68 -11.24
N GLU A 156 -5.28 17.61 -10.10
CA GLU A 156 -6.29 18.60 -9.73
C GLU A 156 -5.90 19.39 -8.46
N LEU A 157 -4.76 19.05 -7.82
CA LEU A 157 -4.40 19.54 -6.48
C LEU A 157 -5.59 19.38 -5.51
N GLU A 158 -6.30 18.25 -5.66
CA GLU A 158 -7.64 18.05 -5.15
C GLU A 158 -7.65 18.19 -3.61
N GLY A 159 -8.57 19.02 -3.12
CA GLY A 159 -8.76 19.25 -1.68
C GLY A 159 -7.80 20.25 -1.04
N LEU A 160 -6.80 20.78 -1.76
CA LEU A 160 -6.05 21.93 -1.25
C LEU A 160 -6.96 23.17 -1.21
N GLU A 161 -6.80 23.98 -0.16
CA GLU A 161 -7.54 25.23 -0.02
C GLU A 161 -7.14 26.20 -1.14
N VAL A 162 -8.13 26.81 -1.81
CA VAL A 162 -7.92 27.78 -2.89
C VAL A 162 -7.10 28.95 -2.35
N ASP A 163 -6.14 29.42 -3.15
CA ASP A 163 -5.19 30.50 -2.82
C ASP A 163 -4.29 30.28 -1.59
N SER A 164 -4.34 29.09 -0.97
CA SER A 164 -3.39 28.71 0.07
C SER A 164 -1.97 28.55 -0.47
N LEU A 165 -0.97 28.68 0.40
CA LEU A 165 0.42 28.39 0.06
C LEU A 165 0.60 26.97 -0.50
N SER A 166 -0.17 25.99 -0.04
CA SER A 166 -0.12 24.63 -0.59
C SER A 166 -0.56 24.58 -2.06
N SER A 167 -1.61 25.32 -2.42
CA SER A 167 -2.06 25.41 -3.81
C SER A 167 -1.04 26.13 -4.70
N GLN A 168 -0.43 27.21 -4.20
CA GLN A 168 0.64 27.95 -4.87
C GLN A 168 1.88 27.07 -5.08
N ALA A 169 2.30 26.35 -4.03
CA ALA A 169 3.41 25.40 -4.08
C ALA A 169 3.17 24.30 -5.12
N GLY A 170 1.94 23.80 -5.24
CA GLY A 170 1.57 22.82 -6.26
C GLY A 170 1.74 23.37 -7.68
N ARG A 171 1.30 24.61 -7.94
CA ARG A 171 1.49 25.28 -9.24
C ARG A 171 2.97 25.50 -9.55
N TRP A 172 3.76 25.98 -8.59
CA TRP A 172 5.21 26.14 -8.77
C TRP A 172 5.89 24.81 -9.06
N ALA A 173 5.50 23.74 -8.35
CA ALA A 173 6.08 22.41 -8.56
C ALA A 173 5.79 21.87 -9.96
N LEU A 174 4.54 21.98 -10.43
CA LEU A 174 4.15 21.58 -11.77
C LEU A 174 4.84 22.41 -12.87
N ALA A 175 5.17 23.67 -12.58
CA ALA A 175 5.94 24.53 -13.46
C ALA A 175 7.47 24.34 -13.35
N GLY A 176 7.95 23.51 -12.41
CA GLY A 176 9.38 23.34 -12.14
C GLY A 176 10.08 24.58 -11.55
N VAL A 177 9.31 25.49 -10.94
CA VAL A 177 9.81 26.76 -10.40
C VAL A 177 10.22 26.62 -8.94
N VAL A 178 11.37 27.19 -8.60
CA VAL A 178 11.81 27.39 -7.20
C VAL A 178 11.61 28.88 -6.86
N PRO A 179 10.56 29.23 -6.11
CA PRO A 179 10.16 30.62 -5.88
C PRO A 179 11.03 31.29 -4.79
N THR A 180 11.33 32.57 -4.94
CA THR A 180 12.03 33.35 -3.90
C THR A 180 11.09 34.22 -3.07
N HIS A 181 9.92 34.56 -3.63
CA HIS A 181 8.90 35.44 -3.02
C HIS A 181 7.49 34.89 -3.26
N SER A 182 6.51 35.39 -2.52
CA SER A 182 5.09 35.15 -2.77
C SER A 182 4.65 35.69 -4.15
N GLU A 183 3.51 35.21 -4.68
CA GLU A 183 2.98 35.67 -5.97
C GLU A 183 2.75 37.20 -6.03
N ASP A 184 2.44 37.83 -4.90
CA ASP A 184 2.27 39.28 -4.77
C ASP A 184 3.56 40.03 -4.40
N GLY A 185 4.69 39.33 -4.25
CA GLY A 185 6.00 39.89 -3.93
C GLY A 185 6.17 40.44 -2.51
N LYS A 186 5.16 40.33 -1.64
CA LYS A 186 5.22 40.92 -0.29
C LYS A 186 6.04 40.11 0.70
N TYR A 187 6.13 38.81 0.51
CA TYR A 187 6.76 37.88 1.45
C TYR A 187 7.87 37.09 0.77
N GLU A 188 8.88 36.72 1.55
CA GLU A 188 9.95 35.84 1.08
C GLU A 188 9.62 34.37 1.35
N VAL A 189 10.14 33.48 0.50
CA VAL A 189 9.96 32.02 0.64
C VAL A 189 11.15 31.42 1.40
N ALA A 190 10.87 30.52 2.33
CA ALA A 190 11.88 29.69 2.99
C ALA A 190 11.49 28.21 2.96
N SER A 191 12.48 27.33 2.81
CA SER A 191 12.27 25.88 2.84
C SER A 191 13.22 25.18 3.82
N PHE A 192 12.69 24.21 4.57
CA PHE A 192 13.44 23.47 5.59
C PHE A 192 13.07 21.99 5.62
N GLY A 193 14.00 21.15 6.06
CA GLY A 193 13.76 19.77 6.50
C GLY A 193 13.97 19.69 8.01
N GLY A 194 13.04 19.09 8.75
CA GLY A 194 13.01 19.15 10.22
C GLY A 194 12.64 17.84 10.91
N GLY A 195 12.71 16.71 10.20
CA GLY A 195 12.09 15.45 10.65
C GLY A 195 10.62 15.39 10.26
N CYS A 196 9.77 14.81 11.12
CA CYS A 196 8.32 14.81 10.89
C CYS A 196 7.81 16.24 10.64
N PHE A 197 7.28 16.47 9.44
CA PHE A 197 6.83 17.79 9.02
C PHE A 197 5.64 18.34 9.82
N TRP A 198 4.89 17.49 10.54
CA TRP A 198 3.73 17.90 11.33
C TRP A 198 4.14 18.74 12.54
N GLY A 199 5.16 18.28 13.28
CA GLY A 199 5.73 19.04 14.38
C GLY A 199 6.46 20.29 13.89
N THR A 200 7.24 20.14 12.81
CA THR A 200 7.98 21.23 12.17
C THR A 200 7.05 22.36 11.73
N GLU A 201 5.93 22.03 11.07
CA GLU A 201 4.91 23.00 10.66
C GLU A 201 4.38 23.76 11.85
N LEU A 202 3.94 23.07 12.89
CA LEU A 202 3.38 23.72 14.07
C LEU A 202 4.39 24.66 14.77
N HIS A 203 5.68 24.30 14.78
CA HIS A 203 6.72 25.17 15.31
C HIS A 203 6.86 26.49 14.54
N PHE A 204 6.75 26.46 13.21
CA PHE A 204 6.80 27.66 12.37
C PHE A 204 5.48 28.44 12.38
N GLN A 205 4.33 27.76 12.42
CA GLN A 205 3.03 28.42 12.52
C GLN A 205 2.95 29.35 13.74
N ARG A 206 3.59 28.97 14.85
CA ARG A 206 3.62 29.77 16.09
C ARG A 206 4.60 30.94 16.05
N LEU A 207 5.45 31.05 15.05
CA LEU A 207 6.47 32.09 14.98
C LEU A 207 5.88 33.40 14.41
N PRO A 208 5.99 34.55 15.11
CA PRO A 208 5.67 35.85 14.54
C PRO A 208 6.48 36.12 13.27
N GLY A 209 5.85 36.77 12.29
CA GLY A 209 6.45 37.02 10.97
C GLY A 209 6.29 35.88 9.97
N VAL A 210 6.02 34.64 10.39
CA VAL A 210 5.61 33.57 9.47
C VAL A 210 4.14 33.77 9.09
N VAL A 211 3.85 33.89 7.80
CA VAL A 211 2.52 34.24 7.29
C VAL A 211 1.73 33.01 6.86
N ALA A 212 2.39 32.09 6.15
CA ALA A 212 1.77 30.86 5.67
C ALA A 212 2.77 29.69 5.71
N THR A 213 2.26 28.47 5.87
CA THR A 213 3.05 27.24 5.90
C THR A 213 2.44 26.20 4.96
N CYS A 214 3.28 25.36 4.38
CA CYS A 214 2.90 24.21 3.58
C CYS A 214 3.88 23.07 3.86
N VAL A 215 3.37 21.90 4.21
CA VAL A 215 4.19 20.68 4.32
C VAL A 215 4.24 19.95 2.98
N GLY A 216 5.34 19.24 2.73
CA GLY A 216 5.59 18.63 1.44
C GLY A 216 6.91 17.87 1.36
N TYR A 217 7.35 17.63 0.13
CA TYR A 217 8.48 16.79 -0.21
C TYR A 217 9.46 17.57 -1.10
N THR A 218 10.75 17.54 -0.77
CA THR A 218 11.78 18.27 -1.53
C THR A 218 13.13 17.55 -1.48
N GLN A 219 14.13 18.03 -2.22
CA GLN A 219 15.50 17.48 -2.29
C GLN A 219 15.60 16.03 -2.79
N GLY A 220 14.54 15.49 -3.38
CA GLY A 220 14.50 14.18 -4.03
C GLY A 220 14.43 14.29 -5.54
N ARG A 221 14.35 13.13 -6.21
CA ARG A 221 14.41 13.02 -7.67
C ARG A 221 13.09 12.61 -8.33
N VAL A 222 12.08 12.25 -7.53
CA VAL A 222 10.82 11.73 -8.05
C VAL A 222 9.85 12.89 -8.18
N GLU A 223 9.41 13.17 -9.41
CA GLU A 223 8.36 14.15 -9.62
C GLU A 223 7.02 13.62 -9.11
N LYS A 224 6.16 14.54 -8.65
CA LYS A 224 4.83 14.21 -8.13
C LYS A 224 4.83 13.06 -7.10
N PRO A 225 5.71 13.10 -6.08
CA PRO A 225 5.82 12.01 -5.15
C PRO A 225 4.59 11.97 -4.22
N SER A 226 4.05 10.77 -4.00
CA SER A 226 3.05 10.51 -2.94
C SER A 226 3.73 10.24 -1.59
N TYR A 227 2.99 10.43 -0.49
CA TYR A 227 3.47 10.09 0.85
C TYR A 227 4.03 8.66 0.91
N ALA A 228 3.29 7.68 0.38
CA ALA A 228 3.68 6.27 0.37
C ALA A 228 5.03 6.03 -0.36
N GLN A 229 5.27 6.74 -1.47
CA GLN A 229 6.55 6.66 -2.16
C GLN A 229 7.67 7.26 -1.29
N VAL A 230 7.45 8.42 -0.68
CA VAL A 230 8.46 9.09 0.17
C VAL A 230 8.77 8.25 1.42
N SER A 231 7.75 7.71 2.08
CA SER A 231 7.92 6.83 3.25
C SER A 231 8.70 5.55 2.93
N SER A 232 8.75 5.11 1.67
CA SER A 232 9.60 3.97 1.27
C SER A 232 11.10 4.27 1.33
N GLY A 233 11.49 5.55 1.40
CA GLY A 233 12.89 6.01 1.40
C GLY A 233 13.59 5.96 0.04
N THR A 234 12.92 5.51 -1.03
CA THR A 234 13.56 5.27 -2.35
C THR A 234 13.60 6.50 -3.27
N THR A 235 12.80 7.53 -2.94
CA THR A 235 12.63 8.72 -3.77
C THR A 235 13.74 9.76 -3.57
N GLY A 236 14.50 9.64 -2.48
CA GLY A 236 15.49 10.63 -2.06
C GLY A 236 14.89 11.92 -1.48
N HIS A 237 13.56 12.07 -1.45
CA HIS A 237 12.94 13.24 -0.82
C HIS A 237 13.19 13.26 0.68
N THR A 238 13.13 14.45 1.26
CA THR A 238 12.84 14.65 2.68
C THR A 238 11.43 15.18 2.84
N GLU A 239 10.79 14.85 3.94
CA GLU A 239 9.72 15.67 4.50
C GLU A 239 10.29 17.06 4.77
N GLY A 240 9.57 18.06 4.29
CA GLY A 240 9.96 19.45 4.42
C GLY A 240 8.76 20.37 4.58
N ILE A 241 9.09 21.60 4.93
CA ILE A 241 8.16 22.71 4.99
C ILE A 241 8.62 23.79 4.02
N GLN A 242 7.67 24.37 3.30
CA GLN A 242 7.82 25.66 2.63
C GLN A 242 6.94 26.67 3.35
N LEU A 243 7.46 27.87 3.60
CA LEU A 243 6.74 28.91 4.30
C LEU A 243 6.94 30.27 3.61
N LEU A 244 5.98 31.16 3.83
CA LEU A 244 6.09 32.58 3.55
C LEU A 244 6.38 33.32 4.84
N TYR A 245 7.36 34.23 4.83
CA TYR A 245 7.66 35.08 5.97
C TYR A 245 7.82 36.55 5.57
N ASP A 246 7.50 37.42 6.52
CA ASP A 246 7.72 38.86 6.41
C ASP A 246 9.14 39.21 6.91
N PRO A 247 10.06 39.59 6.00
CA PRO A 247 11.44 39.92 6.36
C PRO A 247 11.55 41.16 7.26
N SER A 248 10.50 41.99 7.34
CA SER A 248 10.46 43.14 8.27
C SER A 248 10.18 42.73 9.73
N VAL A 249 9.62 41.53 9.94
CA VAL A 249 9.27 41.01 11.28
C VAL A 249 10.24 39.91 11.73
N VAL A 250 10.63 39.00 10.83
CA VAL A 250 11.53 37.88 11.14
C VAL A 250 12.56 37.69 10.03
N THR A 251 13.82 37.51 10.42
CA THR A 251 14.90 37.26 9.46
C THR A 251 15.02 35.78 9.14
N TYR A 252 15.54 35.45 7.95
CA TYR A 252 15.83 34.06 7.59
C TYR A 252 16.78 33.37 8.59
N GLY A 253 17.78 34.10 9.11
CA GLY A 253 18.68 33.57 10.13
C GLY A 253 17.95 33.15 11.42
N ALA A 254 16.93 33.90 11.83
CA ALA A 254 16.08 33.53 12.97
C ALA A 254 15.21 32.29 12.67
N LEU A 255 14.75 32.13 11.42
CA LEU A 255 14.07 30.90 10.99
C LEU A 255 15.00 29.68 11.05
N CYS A 256 16.25 29.82 10.62
CA CYS A 256 17.25 28.75 10.75
C CYS A 256 17.50 28.39 12.22
N ASP A 257 17.71 29.39 13.07
CA ASP A 257 17.92 29.18 14.51
C ASP A 257 16.69 28.51 15.14
N LYS A 258 15.48 28.88 14.71
CA LYS A 258 14.24 28.23 15.14
C LYS A 258 14.23 26.74 14.80
N LEU A 259 14.52 26.35 13.57
CA LEU A 259 14.59 24.93 13.17
C LEU A 259 15.65 24.17 13.97
N LEU A 260 16.87 24.73 14.10
CA LEU A 260 17.97 24.09 14.80
C LEU A 260 17.68 23.91 16.29
N SER A 261 16.80 24.74 16.87
CA SER A 261 16.33 24.57 18.25
C SER A 261 15.35 23.41 18.44
N THR A 262 14.70 22.91 17.38
CA THR A 262 13.68 21.86 17.46
C THR A 262 14.20 20.46 17.15
N VAL A 263 15.43 20.32 16.63
CA VAL A 263 16.03 19.05 16.23
C VAL A 263 17.37 18.78 16.96
N ASP A 264 17.78 17.52 17.08
CA ASP A 264 19.18 17.21 17.40
C ASP A 264 20.01 17.33 16.11
N SER A 265 20.59 18.52 15.90
CA SER A 265 21.40 18.89 14.73
C SER A 265 22.64 18.02 14.50
N THR A 266 22.95 17.09 15.41
CA THR A 266 24.13 16.22 15.39
C THR A 266 23.80 14.75 15.08
N ARG A 267 22.50 14.43 14.87
CA ARG A 267 22.02 13.10 14.47
C ARG A 267 21.68 13.12 12.99
N GLN A 268 22.28 12.23 12.20
CA GLN A 268 22.01 12.17 10.77
C GLN A 268 20.79 11.29 10.50
N ASN A 269 19.89 11.73 9.61
CA ASN A 269 18.70 10.98 9.17
C ASN A 269 17.82 10.46 10.33
N LEU A 270 17.76 11.23 11.41
CA LEU A 270 17.02 10.88 12.62
C LEU A 270 16.58 12.15 13.33
N VAL A 271 15.28 12.29 13.57
CA VAL A 271 14.70 13.34 14.41
C VAL A 271 13.70 12.71 15.36
N GLY A 272 13.90 12.87 16.67
CA GLY A 272 13.11 12.17 17.67
C GLY A 272 13.22 10.66 17.49
N ASN A 273 12.09 10.01 17.23
CA ASN A 273 12.00 8.56 16.96
C ASN A 273 11.88 8.24 15.46
N ASP A 274 11.82 9.25 14.59
CA ASP A 274 11.63 9.09 13.16
C ASP A 274 12.99 8.88 12.47
N LEU A 275 13.25 7.63 12.08
CA LEU A 275 14.49 7.20 11.41
C LEU A 275 14.27 7.08 9.91
N GLY A 276 15.15 7.70 9.12
CA GLY A 276 15.14 7.59 7.67
C GLY A 276 15.67 8.83 6.96
N THR A 277 16.12 8.66 5.72
CA THR A 277 16.57 9.78 4.88
C THR A 277 15.47 10.79 4.64
N GLN A 278 14.21 10.34 4.64
CA GLN A 278 13.02 11.17 4.54
C GLN A 278 12.79 12.09 5.76
N TYR A 279 13.49 11.86 6.87
CA TYR A 279 13.40 12.69 8.08
C TYR A 279 14.68 13.47 8.36
N ARG A 280 15.56 13.61 7.36
CA ARG A 280 16.79 14.40 7.52
C ARG A 280 16.45 15.86 7.76
N HIS A 281 17.31 16.55 8.49
CA HIS A 281 17.20 17.98 8.71
C HIS A 281 18.13 18.76 7.78
N GLY A 282 17.63 19.88 7.28
CA GLY A 282 18.32 20.68 6.28
C GLY A 282 17.78 22.10 6.16
N LEU A 283 18.67 23.01 5.78
CA LEU A 283 18.37 24.40 5.44
C LEU A 283 18.42 24.53 3.92
N TYR A 284 17.31 24.94 3.30
CA TYR A 284 17.17 24.99 1.84
C TYR A 284 17.00 26.44 1.36
N PRO A 285 18.10 27.23 1.29
CA PRO A 285 18.05 28.61 0.85
C PRO A 285 17.62 28.75 -0.61
N HIS A 286 16.76 29.74 -0.87
CA HIS A 286 16.27 30.14 -2.19
C HIS A 286 17.13 31.25 -2.83
N THR A 287 17.92 31.96 -2.02
CA THR A 287 18.79 33.06 -2.48
C THR A 287 20.19 32.96 -1.89
N ALA A 288 21.15 33.69 -2.48
CA ALA A 288 22.51 33.77 -1.94
C ALA A 288 22.54 34.39 -0.53
N ALA A 289 21.69 35.39 -0.25
CA ALA A 289 21.59 35.98 1.08
C ALA A 289 21.07 34.98 2.12
N GLN A 290 20.07 34.16 1.76
CA GLN A 290 19.61 33.07 2.62
C GLN A 290 20.70 32.01 2.82
N HIS A 291 21.50 31.72 1.80
CA HIS A 291 22.61 30.77 1.91
C HIS A 291 23.64 31.23 2.93
N GLU A 292 24.09 32.48 2.88
CA GLU A 292 25.02 33.02 3.87
C GLU A 292 24.43 33.05 5.27
N ALA A 293 23.15 33.39 5.40
CA ALA A 293 22.45 33.34 6.68
C ALA A 293 22.33 31.90 7.24
N ALA A 294 22.12 30.90 6.39
CA ALA A 294 22.12 29.49 6.77
C ALA A 294 23.50 29.05 7.29
N LEU A 295 24.58 29.40 6.58
CA LEU A 295 25.95 29.09 7.01
C LEU A 295 26.28 29.75 8.36
N ALA A 296 25.85 31.00 8.56
CA ALA A 296 26.00 31.69 9.83
C ALA A 296 25.22 30.99 10.97
N ALA A 297 24.01 30.49 10.71
CA ALA A 297 23.24 29.71 11.67
C ALA A 297 23.92 28.39 12.04
N ILE A 298 24.43 27.65 11.05
CA ILE A 298 25.23 26.42 11.29
C ILE A 298 26.45 26.72 12.15
N LYS A 299 27.16 27.84 11.91
CA LYS A 299 28.30 28.25 12.74
C LYS A 299 27.90 28.52 14.19
N ARG A 300 26.79 29.22 14.43
CA ARG A 300 26.25 29.46 15.78
C ARG A 300 25.88 28.14 16.47
N GLU A 301 25.19 27.27 15.76
CA GLU A 301 24.78 25.97 16.29
C GLU A 301 25.98 25.06 16.58
N GLN A 302 26.99 25.06 15.72
CA GLN A 302 28.22 24.31 15.94
C GLN A 302 28.95 24.78 17.20
N ALA A 303 28.96 26.07 17.49
CA ALA A 303 29.51 26.60 18.74
C ALA A 303 28.71 26.11 19.97
N ARG A 304 27.37 26.02 19.87
CA ARG A 304 26.49 25.52 20.93
C ARG A 304 26.74 24.05 21.26
N VAL A 305 26.95 23.21 20.25
CA VAL A 305 27.17 21.77 20.42
C VAL A 305 28.64 21.39 20.63
N ALA A 306 29.59 22.31 20.39
CA ALA A 306 31.02 22.06 20.56
C ALA A 306 31.38 21.59 21.98
N ARG A 307 30.69 22.10 23.01
CA ARG A 307 30.85 21.66 24.42
C ARG A 307 30.59 20.17 24.63
N PHE A 308 29.85 19.52 23.72
CA PHE A 308 29.56 18.09 23.74
C PHE A 308 30.47 17.28 22.80
N ARG A 309 31.46 17.92 22.15
CA ARG A 309 32.34 17.30 21.15
C ARG A 309 31.57 16.65 19.98
N ARG A 310 30.40 17.20 19.64
CA ARG A 310 29.57 16.75 18.51
C ARG A 310 29.68 17.71 17.34
N ARG A 311 29.49 17.19 16.13
CA ARG A 311 29.48 17.96 14.87
C ARG A 311 28.04 18.15 14.40
N VAL A 312 27.73 19.34 13.91
CA VAL A 312 26.47 19.62 13.22
C VAL A 312 26.48 18.90 11.87
N VAL A 313 25.44 18.10 11.62
CA VAL A 313 25.24 17.32 10.39
C VAL A 313 24.06 17.82 9.56
N THR A 314 23.42 18.92 9.96
CA THR A 314 22.37 19.59 9.18
C THR A 314 22.92 20.00 7.82
N GLU A 315 22.24 19.56 6.75
CA GLU A 315 22.66 19.91 5.40
C GLU A 315 22.28 21.36 5.05
N VAL A 316 23.14 22.04 4.29
CA VAL A 316 22.81 23.33 3.65
C VAL A 316 22.94 23.11 2.16
N ARG A 317 21.82 23.17 1.44
CA ARG A 317 21.76 22.90 0.00
C ARG A 317 20.76 23.85 -0.66
N PRO A 318 21.00 24.31 -1.90
CA PRO A 318 20.03 25.15 -2.59
C PRO A 318 18.62 24.53 -2.58
N ALA A 319 17.61 25.38 -2.45
CA ALA A 319 16.23 24.96 -2.61
C ALA A 319 16.03 24.30 -3.98
N THR A 320 15.25 23.22 -3.98
CA THR A 320 14.82 22.51 -5.18
C THR A 320 13.29 22.56 -5.23
N VAL A 321 12.71 22.00 -6.29
CA VAL A 321 11.25 21.91 -6.42
C VAL A 321 10.64 21.33 -5.14
N PHE A 322 9.57 21.97 -4.67
CA PHE A 322 8.85 21.61 -3.46
C PHE A 322 7.48 21.08 -3.83
N TRP A 323 7.25 19.79 -3.60
CA TRP A 323 5.98 19.14 -3.90
C TRP A 323 5.07 19.18 -2.67
N PRO A 324 3.94 19.90 -2.67
CA PRO A 324 3.05 19.94 -1.51
C PRO A 324 2.53 18.53 -1.19
N ALA A 325 2.47 18.19 0.09
CA ALA A 325 1.87 16.95 0.55
C ALA A 325 0.33 17.03 0.49
N GLU A 326 -0.29 15.86 0.53
CA GLU A 326 -1.73 15.67 0.47
C GLU A 326 -2.46 16.49 1.56
N VAL A 327 -3.69 16.93 1.28
CA VAL A 327 -4.50 17.83 2.15
C VAL A 327 -4.57 17.41 3.62
N HIS A 328 -4.56 16.11 3.89
CA HIS A 328 -4.68 15.57 5.23
C HIS A 328 -3.39 15.73 6.07
N HIS A 329 -2.24 15.97 5.44
CA HIS A 329 -1.00 16.33 6.13
C HIS A 329 -0.93 17.82 6.49
N GLN A 330 -1.59 18.68 5.71
CA GLN A 330 -1.57 20.13 5.94
C GLN A 330 -2.24 20.49 7.27
N ARG A 331 -1.54 21.24 8.13
CA ARG A 331 -2.03 21.70 9.45
C ARG A 331 -2.48 20.56 10.35
N LYS A 332 -1.85 19.38 10.25
CA LYS A 332 -2.29 18.14 10.92
C LYS A 332 -2.48 18.31 12.43
N LEU A 333 -1.48 18.84 13.13
CA LEU A 333 -1.53 19.00 14.60
C LEU A 333 -2.48 20.11 15.05
N GLN A 334 -2.60 21.17 14.24
CA GLN A 334 -3.59 22.22 14.47
C GLN A 334 -5.01 21.66 14.39
N LYS A 335 -5.32 20.90 13.34
CA LYS A 335 -6.59 20.17 13.18
C LYS A 335 -6.80 19.13 14.30
N GLY A 336 -5.72 18.59 14.85
CA GLY A 336 -5.70 17.68 16.00
C GLY A 336 -5.82 18.34 17.37
N GLY A 337 -6.00 19.68 17.45
CA GLY A 337 -6.27 20.39 18.70
C GLY A 337 -5.06 21.04 19.38
N GLN A 338 -3.87 21.01 18.77
CA GLN A 338 -2.74 21.79 19.28
C GLN A 338 -2.78 23.23 18.75
N SER A 339 -2.77 24.22 19.64
CA SER A 339 -2.85 25.63 19.23
C SER A 339 -1.69 26.03 18.30
N ALA A 340 -2.03 26.68 17.19
CA ALA A 340 -1.08 27.29 16.25
C ALA A 340 -0.97 28.81 16.43
N ALA A 341 -1.53 29.37 17.51
CA ALA A 341 -1.45 30.80 17.79
C ALA A 341 0.00 31.27 17.91
N LYS A 342 0.26 32.51 17.47
CA LYS A 342 1.57 33.13 17.59
C LYS A 342 2.01 33.15 19.05
N ASP A 343 3.29 32.85 19.27
CA ASP A 343 3.94 32.78 20.59
C ASP A 343 3.36 31.74 21.56
N ALA A 344 2.57 30.77 21.07
CA ALA A 344 2.08 29.68 21.89
C ALA A 344 3.24 28.86 22.49
N LYS A 345 3.30 28.82 23.83
CA LYS A 345 4.40 28.21 24.60
C LYS A 345 4.21 26.72 24.92
N ALA A 346 3.02 26.17 24.66
CA ALA A 346 2.73 24.77 24.92
C ALA A 346 3.71 23.86 24.15
N SER A 347 4.21 22.80 24.78
CA SER A 347 5.08 21.84 24.08
C SER A 347 4.36 21.24 22.87
N VAL A 348 5.07 21.08 21.76
CA VAL A 348 4.54 20.41 20.56
C VAL A 348 4.61 18.90 20.79
N ARG A 349 3.47 18.22 20.69
CA ARG A 349 3.40 16.75 20.70
C ARG A 349 3.43 16.26 19.26
N CYS A 350 4.43 15.45 18.90
CA CYS A 350 4.73 15.14 17.49
C CYS A 350 3.57 14.54 16.70
N TYR A 351 2.67 13.79 17.33
CA TYR A 351 1.61 13.03 16.64
C TYR A 351 0.19 13.28 17.15
N GLY A 352 -0.01 14.23 18.07
CA GLY A 352 -1.32 14.50 18.68
C GLY A 352 -1.24 14.93 20.13
#